data_AF-A0A0K9YLE2-F1
#
_entry.id   AF-A0A0K9YLE2-F1
#
_cell.length_a   1.000
_cell.length_b   1.000
_cell.length_c   1.000
_cell.angle_alpha   90.00
_cell.angle_beta   90.00
_cell.angle_gamma   90.00
#
_symmetry.space_group_name_H-M   'P 1'
#
loop_
_entity.id
_entity.type
_entity.pdbx_description
1 polymer ?
#
loop_
_entity_poly.entity_id
_entity_poly.type
_entity_poly.pdbx_seq_one_letter_code
_entity_poly.pdbx_strand_id
1 'polypeptide(L)'
;MASVPVPRIEVNAFLKQLGQGVSAPVLILGSDSKKYILKTQHVVENGVRKEYNCMFFNEMLVYQIAKYLNVPIPDVAIANVEKEHLDHGPSLLFVHRFHEGLLFASKEVEGNESNLLEGYQKLIMMNKPYVRRSWNAFFSRITNGADIPKIIAMDLLIANFDRFSNDGNLLVASNSSGRRVFVIDHGHAFFGPTWEIHKRNILRGVNDYRSYLPFHLNTFLEVSDDGGQIFSGLGEIFKSIEGYVDLTDPEAHSFLDVVDQIEAINEGLIDSWFEQIPDSWFVNKREQVAEHKNYLLKQKDYVRILIQQLASSRAFNNYRGGVLQWNGRNAGTV
;
A
#
# COMPACT_ATOMS: atom_id res chain seq x y z
N MET A 1 8.77 -0.02 -18.42
CA MET A 1 8.15 -1.33 -18.72
C MET A 1 6.66 -1.11 -18.89
N ALA A 2 6.01 -1.81 -19.81
CA ALA A 2 4.55 -1.80 -19.97
C ALA A 2 3.86 -2.46 -18.74
N SER A 3 2.53 -2.34 -18.65
CA SER A 3 1.71 -3.02 -17.63
C SER A 3 2.03 -4.51 -17.51
N VAL A 4 1.95 -5.05 -16.29
CA VAL A 4 2.08 -6.49 -16.03
C VAL A 4 0.72 -7.15 -16.20
N PRO A 5 0.56 -8.13 -17.12
CA PRO A 5 -0.69 -8.85 -17.28
C PRO A 5 -1.12 -9.56 -15.98
N VAL A 6 -2.40 -9.50 -15.67
CA VAL A 6 -2.96 -10.14 -14.47
C VAL A 6 -3.78 -11.37 -14.86
N PRO A 7 -3.46 -12.56 -14.31
CA PRO A 7 -4.20 -13.77 -14.61
C PRO A 7 -5.65 -13.69 -14.11
N ARG A 8 -6.54 -14.33 -14.86
CA ARG A 8 -7.91 -14.62 -14.41
C ARG A 8 -7.98 -16.06 -13.95
N ILE A 9 -8.61 -16.30 -12.80
CA ILE A 9 -8.76 -17.63 -12.20
C ILE A 9 -10.21 -17.88 -11.80
N GLU A 10 -10.63 -19.13 -11.83
CA GLU A 10 -11.87 -19.56 -11.18
C GLU A 10 -11.56 -19.92 -9.74
N VAL A 11 -12.49 -19.64 -8.83
CA VAL A 11 -12.38 -20.09 -7.43
C VAL A 11 -12.85 -21.55 -7.35
N ASN A 12 -11.92 -22.48 -7.12
CA ASN A 12 -12.25 -23.90 -6.98
C ASN A 12 -12.75 -24.25 -5.58
N ALA A 13 -12.21 -23.60 -4.54
CA ALA A 13 -12.57 -23.89 -3.15
C ALA A 13 -12.24 -22.73 -2.20
N PHE A 14 -13.05 -22.58 -1.16
CA PHE A 14 -12.75 -21.74 0.01
C PHE A 14 -12.08 -22.60 1.08
N LEU A 15 -10.85 -22.25 1.47
CA LEU A 15 -10.01 -23.09 2.31
C LEU A 15 -10.05 -22.68 3.79
N LYS A 16 -9.80 -21.41 4.08
CA LYS A 16 -9.62 -20.93 5.46
C LYS A 16 -9.97 -19.46 5.61
N GLN A 17 -10.67 -19.12 6.68
CA GLN A 17 -10.90 -17.73 7.09
C GLN A 17 -9.67 -17.17 7.79
N LEU A 18 -9.24 -15.96 7.42
CA LEU A 18 -8.02 -15.36 7.97
C LEU A 18 -8.27 -14.39 9.13
N GLY A 19 -9.52 -14.00 9.38
CA GLY A 19 -9.95 -13.33 10.61
C GLY A 19 -9.39 -11.91 10.87
N GLN A 20 -8.43 -11.44 10.07
CA GLN A 20 -7.77 -10.15 10.25
C GLN A 20 -8.16 -9.14 9.17
N GLY A 21 -8.43 -7.89 9.57
CA GLY A 21 -8.79 -6.78 8.69
C GLY A 21 -10.30 -6.57 8.54
N VAL A 22 -10.70 -5.32 8.23
CA VAL A 22 -12.10 -4.87 8.13
C VAL A 22 -12.88 -5.60 7.00
N SER A 23 -12.16 -6.10 5.99
CA SER A 23 -12.71 -6.87 4.87
C SER A 23 -12.83 -8.38 5.13
N ALA A 24 -12.38 -8.89 6.29
CA ALA A 24 -12.48 -10.32 6.65
C ALA A 24 -12.09 -11.30 5.51
N PRO A 25 -10.87 -11.18 4.96
CA PRO A 25 -10.43 -11.92 3.78
C PRO A 25 -10.39 -13.44 4.02
N VAL A 26 -10.47 -14.20 2.92
CA VAL A 26 -10.53 -15.66 2.95
C VAL A 26 -9.48 -16.26 2.01
N LEU A 27 -8.80 -17.29 2.49
CA LEU A 27 -7.89 -18.11 1.70
C LEU A 27 -8.70 -19.03 0.79
N ILE A 28 -8.40 -18.99 -0.51
CA ILE A 28 -9.04 -19.78 -1.56
C ILE A 28 -8.02 -20.59 -2.36
N LEU A 29 -8.50 -21.62 -3.06
CA LEU A 29 -7.75 -22.35 -4.09
C LEU A 29 -8.25 -21.91 -5.48
N GLY A 30 -7.34 -21.42 -6.32
CA GLY A 30 -7.65 -21.07 -7.71
C GLY A 30 -7.63 -22.27 -8.66
N SER A 31 -8.20 -22.09 -9.86
CA SER A 31 -8.15 -23.08 -10.94
C SER A 31 -6.75 -23.45 -11.40
N ASP A 32 -5.76 -22.60 -11.12
CA ASP A 32 -4.33 -22.87 -11.36
C ASP A 32 -3.65 -23.65 -10.23
N SER A 33 -4.44 -24.19 -9.28
CA SER A 33 -3.97 -24.93 -8.10
C SER A 33 -3.10 -24.13 -7.13
N LYS A 34 -3.08 -22.78 -7.24
CA LYS A 34 -2.39 -21.90 -6.28
C LYS A 34 -3.36 -21.34 -5.25
N LYS A 35 -2.83 -20.92 -4.12
CA LYS A 35 -3.59 -20.32 -3.03
C LYS A 35 -3.57 -18.81 -3.10
N TYR A 36 -4.72 -18.20 -2.83
CA TYR A 36 -4.90 -16.76 -2.86
C TYR A 36 -5.69 -16.26 -1.66
N ILE A 37 -5.41 -15.04 -1.25
CA ILE A 37 -6.20 -14.25 -0.31
C ILE A 37 -7.23 -13.47 -1.12
N LEU A 38 -8.49 -13.91 -1.05
CA LEU A 38 -9.62 -13.25 -1.69
C LEU A 38 -10.14 -12.13 -0.80
N LYS A 39 -10.35 -10.94 -1.38
CA LYS A 39 -10.87 -9.76 -0.69
C LYS A 39 -12.32 -9.45 -1.10
N THR A 40 -13.06 -8.77 -0.24
CA THR A 40 -14.40 -8.23 -0.51
C THR A 40 -14.41 -6.71 -0.34
N GLN A 41 -15.29 -6.03 -1.07
CA GLN A 41 -15.56 -4.60 -0.91
C GLN A 41 -16.69 -4.32 0.11
N HIS A 42 -17.42 -5.34 0.56
CA HIS A 42 -18.50 -5.19 1.53
C HIS A 42 -17.99 -5.37 2.95
N VAL A 43 -17.99 -4.29 3.72
CA VAL A 43 -17.44 -4.28 5.08
C VAL A 43 -18.46 -3.86 6.12
N VAL A 44 -18.15 -4.11 7.40
CA VAL A 44 -18.92 -3.56 8.52
C VAL A 44 -17.98 -2.79 9.43
N GLU A 45 -18.29 -1.52 9.61
CA GLU A 45 -17.58 -0.63 10.51
C GLU A 45 -18.56 -0.07 11.55
N ASN A 46 -18.23 -0.21 12.83
CA ASN A 46 -19.07 0.25 13.94
C ASN A 46 -20.53 -0.25 13.84
N GLY A 47 -20.72 -1.49 13.37
CA GLY A 47 -22.03 -2.10 13.16
C GLY A 47 -22.79 -1.64 11.91
N VAL A 48 -22.23 -0.71 11.12
CA VAL A 48 -22.84 -0.19 9.89
C VAL A 48 -22.21 -0.85 8.67
N ARG A 49 -23.05 -1.34 7.76
CA ARG A 49 -22.60 -1.87 6.46
C ARG A 49 -22.10 -0.74 5.57
N LYS A 50 -20.93 -0.91 5.00
CA LYS A 50 -20.33 0.01 4.02
C LYS A 50 -19.84 -0.77 2.80
N GLU A 51 -19.80 -0.08 1.67
CA GLU A 51 -19.23 -0.60 0.43
C GLU A 51 -18.02 0.23 0.03
N TYR A 52 -16.88 -0.43 -0.04
CA TYR A 52 -15.59 0.11 -0.47
C TYR A 52 -15.44 -0.02 -1.98
N ASN A 53 -16.35 0.63 -2.71
CA ASN A 53 -16.57 0.49 -4.16
C ASN A 53 -15.37 0.87 -5.05
N CYS A 54 -14.32 1.48 -4.49
CA CYS A 54 -13.08 1.84 -5.21
C CYS A 54 -11.88 0.98 -4.77
N MET A 55 -12.04 0.10 -3.79
CA MET A 55 -10.96 -0.69 -3.21
C MET A 55 -10.26 -1.62 -4.22
N PHE A 56 -11.01 -2.38 -5.03
CA PHE A 56 -10.38 -3.27 -6.02
C PHE A 56 -9.66 -2.49 -7.12
N PHE A 57 -10.22 -1.36 -7.55
CA PHE A 57 -9.54 -0.42 -8.46
C PHE A 57 -8.21 0.05 -7.86
N ASN A 58 -8.22 0.50 -6.61
CA ASN A 58 -7.01 0.96 -5.91
C ASN A 58 -5.97 -0.16 -5.82
N GLU A 59 -6.35 -1.36 -5.36
CA GLU A 59 -5.45 -2.51 -5.24
C GLU A 59 -4.78 -2.87 -6.57
N MET A 60 -5.54 -2.88 -7.66
CA MET A 60 -5.00 -3.21 -8.98
C MET A 60 -4.08 -2.13 -9.54
N LEU A 61 -4.47 -0.85 -9.41
CA LEU A 61 -3.65 0.26 -9.86
C LEU A 61 -2.32 0.30 -9.09
N VAL A 62 -2.37 0.12 -7.77
CA VAL A 62 -1.15 0.10 -6.95
C VAL A 62 -0.31 -1.13 -7.26
N TYR A 63 -0.90 -2.29 -7.54
CA TYR A 63 -0.13 -3.46 -8.00
C TYR A 63 0.68 -3.16 -9.27
N GLN A 64 0.07 -2.50 -10.26
CA GLN A 64 0.78 -2.12 -11.49
C GLN A 64 1.92 -1.13 -11.22
N ILE A 65 1.68 -0.11 -10.37
CA ILE A 65 2.71 0.86 -9.94
C ILE A 65 3.84 0.15 -9.19
N ALA A 66 3.51 -0.73 -8.24
CA ALA A 66 4.47 -1.48 -7.44
C ALA A 66 5.37 -2.37 -8.32
N LYS A 67 4.80 -3.05 -9.31
CA LYS A 67 5.59 -3.84 -10.27
C LYS A 67 6.50 -2.96 -11.12
N TYR A 68 6.03 -1.79 -11.56
CA TYR A 68 6.86 -0.84 -12.30
C TYR A 68 8.04 -0.33 -11.46
N LEU A 69 7.82 -0.01 -10.18
CA LEU A 69 8.85 0.48 -9.25
C LEU A 69 9.69 -0.62 -8.60
N ASN A 70 9.45 -1.89 -8.94
CA ASN A 70 10.07 -3.05 -8.31
C ASN A 70 9.92 -3.07 -6.78
N VAL A 71 8.75 -2.67 -6.28
CA VAL A 71 8.36 -2.77 -4.88
C VAL A 71 7.93 -4.21 -4.59
N PRO A 72 8.39 -4.83 -3.49
CA PRO A 72 8.04 -6.21 -3.14
C PRO A 72 6.55 -6.31 -2.78
N ILE A 73 5.75 -6.85 -3.69
CA ILE A 73 4.32 -7.07 -3.55
C ILE A 73 3.97 -8.50 -3.99
N PRO A 74 3.03 -9.20 -3.34
CA PRO A 74 2.54 -10.49 -3.83
C PRO A 74 1.95 -10.36 -5.22
N ASP A 75 2.07 -11.42 -6.03
CA ASP A 75 1.35 -11.49 -7.30
C ASP A 75 -0.16 -11.47 -7.06
N VAL A 76 -0.92 -11.00 -8.04
CA VAL A 76 -2.39 -10.88 -7.93
C VAL A 76 -3.08 -11.63 -9.05
N ALA A 77 -4.36 -11.92 -8.85
CA ALA A 77 -5.26 -12.49 -9.84
C ALA A 77 -6.63 -11.83 -9.74
N ILE A 78 -7.36 -11.85 -10.85
CA ILE A 78 -8.79 -11.55 -10.89
C ILE A 78 -9.53 -12.88 -10.72
N ALA A 79 -10.15 -13.07 -9.56
CA ALA A 79 -10.84 -14.31 -9.23
C ALA A 79 -12.32 -14.19 -9.58
N ASN A 80 -12.84 -15.13 -10.35
CA ASN A 80 -14.26 -15.25 -10.61
C ASN A 80 -14.92 -16.15 -9.55
N VAL A 81 -15.89 -15.59 -8.83
CA VAL A 81 -16.67 -16.27 -7.81
C VAL A 81 -18.06 -16.56 -8.38
N GLU A 82 -18.33 -17.82 -8.67
CA GLU A 82 -19.66 -18.23 -9.13
C GLU A 82 -20.63 -18.36 -7.96
N LYS A 83 -21.92 -18.12 -8.25
CA LYS A 83 -23.00 -18.18 -7.27
C LYS A 83 -23.09 -19.51 -6.52
N GLU A 84 -22.88 -20.62 -7.24
CA GLU A 84 -22.97 -21.97 -6.69
C GLU A 84 -22.01 -22.16 -5.50
N HIS A 85 -20.81 -21.58 -5.57
CA HIS A 85 -19.85 -21.63 -4.46
C HIS A 85 -20.34 -20.89 -3.21
N LEU A 86 -21.13 -19.82 -3.37
CA LEU A 86 -21.70 -19.04 -2.28
C LEU A 86 -22.92 -19.73 -1.67
N ASP A 87 -23.74 -20.37 -2.49
CA ASP A 87 -24.94 -21.09 -2.06
C ASP A 87 -24.59 -22.28 -1.13
N HIS A 88 -23.41 -22.89 -1.33
CA HIS A 88 -22.91 -23.97 -0.49
C HIS A 88 -22.16 -23.52 0.78
N GLY A 89 -22.02 -22.20 1.01
CA GLY A 89 -21.29 -21.64 2.15
C GLY A 89 -21.95 -20.40 2.75
N PRO A 90 -23.02 -20.55 3.56
CA PRO A 90 -23.77 -19.41 4.11
C PRO A 90 -22.90 -18.39 4.86
N SER A 91 -21.84 -18.84 5.54
CA SER A 91 -20.88 -17.94 6.22
C SER A 91 -20.15 -17.01 5.24
N LEU A 92 -19.88 -17.42 4.01
CA LEU A 92 -19.25 -16.59 2.98
C LEU A 92 -20.11 -15.38 2.61
N LEU A 93 -21.43 -15.57 2.57
CA LEU A 93 -22.41 -14.51 2.30
C LEU A 93 -22.66 -13.64 3.54
N PHE A 94 -22.95 -14.25 4.69
CA PHE A 94 -23.44 -13.51 5.87
C PHE A 94 -22.32 -12.92 6.74
N VAL A 95 -21.18 -13.60 6.84
CA VAL A 95 -20.05 -13.19 7.69
C VAL A 95 -19.01 -12.43 6.87
N HIS A 96 -18.64 -12.98 5.71
CA HIS A 96 -17.58 -12.44 4.85
C HIS A 96 -18.10 -11.56 3.71
N ARG A 97 -19.42 -11.54 3.47
CA ARG A 97 -20.07 -10.62 2.52
C ARG A 97 -19.49 -10.70 1.12
N PHE A 98 -19.03 -11.89 0.73
CA PHE A 98 -18.68 -12.16 -0.66
C PHE A 98 -19.93 -12.12 -1.52
N HIS A 99 -19.74 -11.76 -2.79
CA HIS A 99 -20.78 -11.74 -3.80
C HIS A 99 -20.25 -12.40 -5.06
N GLU A 100 -21.16 -12.78 -5.95
CA GLU A 100 -20.78 -13.34 -7.25
C GLU A 100 -20.05 -12.31 -8.11
N GLY A 101 -19.14 -12.77 -8.97
CA GLY A 101 -18.46 -11.95 -9.96
C GLY A 101 -16.94 -11.89 -9.79
N LEU A 102 -16.34 -10.83 -10.37
CA LEU A 102 -14.89 -10.64 -10.40
C LEU A 102 -14.40 -9.93 -9.14
N LEU A 103 -13.57 -10.60 -8.35
CA LEU A 103 -13.02 -10.11 -7.09
C LEU A 103 -11.49 -10.08 -7.15
N PHE A 104 -10.90 -9.19 -6.34
CA PHE A 104 -9.45 -9.10 -6.21
C PHE A 104 -8.90 -10.23 -5.34
N ALA A 105 -7.87 -10.90 -5.81
CA ALA A 105 -7.17 -11.94 -5.08
C ALA A 105 -5.66 -11.69 -5.10
N SER A 106 -5.00 -11.68 -3.94
CA SER A 106 -3.52 -11.67 -3.86
C SER A 106 -3.00 -13.06 -3.57
N LYS A 107 -1.94 -13.48 -4.24
CA LYS A 107 -1.34 -14.80 -4.03
C LYS A 107 -0.83 -14.92 -2.59
N GLU A 108 -1.08 -16.07 -1.97
CA GLU A 108 -0.57 -16.35 -0.62
C GLU A 108 0.96 -16.33 -0.63
N VAL A 109 1.55 -15.62 0.33
CA VAL A 109 2.99 -15.64 0.56
C VAL A 109 3.30 -16.75 1.55
N GLU A 110 4.02 -17.78 1.09
CA GLU A 110 4.47 -18.88 1.94
C GLU A 110 5.47 -18.40 3.01
N GLY A 111 5.48 -19.07 4.16
CA GLY A 111 6.38 -18.72 5.26
C GLY A 111 6.03 -17.40 5.97
N ASN A 112 4.80 -16.91 5.78
CA ASN A 112 4.27 -15.74 6.45
C ASN A 112 4.33 -15.87 7.99
N GLU A 113 4.93 -14.88 8.63
CA GLU A 113 5.16 -14.83 10.07
C GLU A 113 4.05 -14.12 10.87
N SER A 114 2.83 -14.01 10.33
CA SER A 114 1.70 -13.27 10.96
C SER A 114 1.43 -13.62 12.44
N ASN A 115 1.69 -14.86 12.85
CA ASN A 115 1.52 -15.29 14.25
C ASN A 115 2.47 -14.56 15.22
N LEU A 116 3.66 -14.14 14.75
CA LEU A 116 4.59 -13.34 15.55
C LEU A 116 4.06 -11.90 15.72
N LEU A 117 3.44 -11.36 14.66
CA LEU A 117 2.79 -10.04 14.66
C LEU A 117 1.66 -9.97 15.72
N GLU A 118 0.77 -10.97 15.74
CA GLU A 118 -0.29 -11.06 16.76
C GLU A 118 0.25 -11.14 18.19
N GLY A 119 1.38 -11.85 18.38
CA GLY A 119 2.08 -11.93 19.65
C GLY A 119 2.60 -10.57 20.10
N TYR A 120 3.17 -9.79 19.18
CA TYR A 120 3.61 -8.42 19.46
C TYR A 120 2.45 -7.50 19.77
N GLN A 121 1.38 -7.49 18.97
CA GLN A 121 0.16 -6.70 19.22
C GLN A 121 -0.42 -6.92 20.62
N LYS A 122 -0.50 -8.18 21.08
CA LYS A 122 -0.95 -8.50 22.45
C LYS A 122 -0.04 -7.89 23.51
N LEU A 123 1.27 -7.87 23.29
CA LEU A 123 2.23 -7.24 24.20
C LEU A 123 2.08 -5.71 24.22
N ILE A 124 1.73 -5.08 23.10
CA ILE A 124 1.41 -3.64 23.00
C ILE A 124 0.16 -3.32 23.82
N MET A 125 -0.92 -4.08 23.63
CA MET A 125 -2.18 -3.92 24.39
C MET A 125 -1.98 -4.09 25.91
N MET A 126 -0.92 -4.78 26.34
CA MET A 126 -0.54 -4.96 27.74
C MET A 126 0.38 -3.85 28.29
N ASN A 127 0.63 -2.78 27.52
CA ASN A 127 1.41 -1.59 27.86
C ASN A 127 2.83 -1.91 28.38
N LYS A 128 3.49 -2.92 27.78
CA LYS A 128 4.83 -3.36 28.20
C LYS A 128 5.91 -2.49 27.53
N PRO A 129 6.90 -1.96 28.26
CA PRO A 129 7.91 -1.02 27.72
C PRO A 129 8.91 -1.63 26.70
N TYR A 130 8.81 -2.92 26.37
CA TYR A 130 9.74 -3.63 25.49
C TYR A 130 9.33 -3.66 24.00
N VAL A 131 8.25 -2.95 23.63
CA VAL A 131 7.62 -2.98 22.29
C VAL A 131 8.50 -2.39 21.18
N ARG A 132 9.16 -1.25 21.37
CA ARG A 132 10.07 -0.70 20.33
C ARG A 132 11.23 -1.65 19.98
N ARG A 133 11.75 -2.38 20.97
CA ARG A 133 12.79 -3.39 20.74
C ARG A 133 12.24 -4.59 19.96
N SER A 134 10.94 -4.84 20.08
CA SER A 134 10.28 -5.98 19.47
C SER A 134 10.05 -5.78 17.98
N TRP A 135 9.62 -4.59 17.55
CA TRP A 135 9.52 -4.22 16.13
C TRP A 135 10.89 -4.12 15.46
N ASN A 136 11.87 -3.46 16.10
CA ASN A 136 13.23 -3.42 15.55
C ASN A 136 13.81 -4.82 15.37
N ALA A 137 13.59 -5.74 16.32
CA ALA A 137 13.99 -7.13 16.16
C ALA A 137 13.19 -7.84 15.06
N PHE A 138 11.88 -7.59 14.97
CA PHE A 138 11.01 -8.18 13.96
C PHE A 138 11.37 -7.75 12.54
N PHE A 139 11.74 -6.49 12.31
CA PHE A 139 12.20 -6.04 11.00
C PHE A 139 13.74 -6.10 10.84
N SER A 140 14.46 -6.54 11.87
CA SER A 140 15.89 -6.81 11.74
C SER A 140 16.13 -7.95 10.76
N ARG A 141 17.19 -7.81 9.96
CA ARG A 141 17.69 -8.86 9.05
C ARG A 141 16.71 -9.22 7.94
N ILE A 142 15.83 -8.30 7.53
CA ILE A 142 15.17 -8.46 6.24
C ILE A 142 16.23 -8.37 5.13
N THR A 143 16.14 -9.28 4.18
CA THR A 143 17.14 -9.47 3.12
C THR A 143 16.94 -8.49 1.97
N ASN A 144 15.76 -7.90 1.87
CA ASN A 144 15.40 -6.91 0.88
C ASN A 144 15.27 -5.49 1.48
N GLY A 145 16.12 -5.14 2.46
CA GLY A 145 16.15 -3.81 3.07
C GLY A 145 16.33 -2.66 2.06
N ALA A 146 17.06 -2.91 0.97
CA ALA A 146 17.23 -1.94 -0.11
C ALA A 146 15.92 -1.58 -0.85
N ASP A 147 14.82 -2.33 -0.64
CA ASP A 147 13.51 -2.00 -1.18
C ASP A 147 12.69 -1.04 -0.29
N ILE A 148 13.09 -0.81 0.97
CA ILE A 148 12.37 0.08 1.89
C ILE A 148 12.21 1.52 1.35
N PRO A 149 13.24 2.17 0.78
CA PRO A 149 13.07 3.48 0.14
C PRO A 149 12.02 3.46 -0.97
N LYS A 150 11.90 2.34 -1.71
CA LYS A 150 10.92 2.20 -2.79
C LYS A 150 9.49 2.15 -2.25
N ILE A 151 9.28 1.43 -1.14
CA ILE A 151 7.99 1.37 -0.44
C ILE A 151 7.58 2.77 0.00
N ILE A 152 8.46 3.50 0.68
CA ILE A 152 8.17 4.86 1.17
C ILE A 152 7.85 5.80 0.00
N ALA A 153 8.66 5.80 -1.06
CA ALA A 153 8.44 6.66 -2.23
C ALA A 153 7.12 6.32 -2.96
N MET A 154 6.78 5.03 -3.06
CA MET A 154 5.51 4.59 -3.63
C MET A 154 4.33 5.04 -2.77
N ASP A 155 4.37 4.86 -1.45
CA ASP A 155 3.29 5.27 -0.55
C ASP A 155 3.05 6.79 -0.59
N LEU A 156 4.10 7.60 -0.77
CA LEU A 156 3.97 9.04 -1.05
C LEU A 156 3.34 9.32 -2.42
N LEU A 157 3.66 8.54 -3.46
CA LEU A 157 3.07 8.68 -4.79
C LEU A 157 1.57 8.34 -4.80
N ILE A 158 1.14 7.33 -4.05
CA ILE A 158 -0.24 6.85 -4.05
C ILE A 158 -1.06 7.40 -2.88
N ALA A 159 -0.49 8.29 -2.07
CA ALA A 159 -1.10 8.80 -0.84
C ALA A 159 -1.61 7.67 0.08
N ASN A 160 -0.75 6.67 0.33
CA ASN A 160 -1.08 5.62 1.29
C ASN A 160 -0.57 5.97 2.69
N PHE A 161 -1.48 6.51 3.50
CA PHE A 161 -1.17 7.00 4.85
C PHE A 161 -1.19 5.91 5.93
N ASP A 162 -1.69 4.71 5.61
CA ASP A 162 -1.89 3.65 6.61
C ASP A 162 -0.69 2.69 6.77
N ARG A 163 0.29 2.73 5.85
CA ARG A 163 1.36 1.72 5.77
C ARG A 163 2.11 1.51 7.08
N PHE A 164 2.42 2.62 7.74
CA PHE A 164 3.37 2.64 8.85
C PHE A 164 2.70 2.85 10.22
N SER A 165 1.39 3.10 10.21
CA SER A 165 0.53 3.13 11.40
C SER A 165 -0.29 1.84 11.56
N ASN A 166 -0.46 1.04 10.51
CA ASN A 166 -1.11 -0.27 10.54
C ASN A 166 -0.07 -1.40 10.38
N ASP A 167 0.10 -2.18 11.44
CA ASP A 167 1.07 -3.28 11.51
C ASP A 167 0.73 -4.49 10.66
N GLY A 168 -0.52 -4.59 10.18
CA GLY A 168 -0.94 -5.60 9.21
C GLY A 168 -0.56 -5.30 7.76
N ASN A 169 -0.12 -4.08 7.42
CA ASN A 169 0.06 -3.66 6.02
C ASN A 169 1.47 -3.93 5.46
N LEU A 170 2.38 -4.46 6.29
CA LEU A 170 3.67 -5.01 5.90
C LEU A 170 3.74 -6.48 6.30
N LEU A 171 3.79 -7.35 5.29
CA LEU A 171 3.94 -8.78 5.50
C LEU A 171 5.42 -9.15 5.60
N VAL A 172 5.79 -9.87 6.66
CA VAL A 172 7.13 -10.50 6.74
C VAL A 172 6.98 -11.99 6.52
N ALA A 173 7.76 -12.52 5.59
CA ALA A 173 7.81 -13.94 5.29
C ALA A 173 9.24 -14.46 5.30
N SER A 174 9.43 -15.62 5.92
CA SER A 174 10.69 -16.35 5.95
C SER A 174 10.75 -17.37 4.82
N ASN A 175 11.84 -17.36 4.06
CA ASN A 175 12.18 -18.44 3.13
C ASN A 175 13.63 -18.88 3.30
N SER A 176 14.11 -19.79 2.45
CA SER A 176 15.48 -20.30 2.48
C SER A 176 16.55 -19.23 2.32
N SER A 177 16.23 -18.09 1.71
CA SER A 177 17.14 -16.95 1.52
C SER A 177 17.12 -15.97 2.70
N GLY A 178 16.20 -16.13 3.65
CA GLY A 178 16.03 -15.28 4.82
C GLY A 178 14.65 -14.59 4.85
N ARG A 179 14.52 -13.60 5.74
CA ARG A 179 13.26 -12.86 5.94
C ARG A 179 13.12 -11.80 4.86
N ARG A 180 11.93 -11.65 4.30
CA ARG A 180 11.59 -10.63 3.30
C ARG A 180 10.34 -9.90 3.72
N VAL A 181 10.29 -8.61 3.40
CA VAL A 181 9.11 -7.78 3.59
C VAL A 181 8.36 -7.60 2.27
N PHE A 182 7.03 -7.61 2.32
CA PHE A 182 6.12 -7.37 1.20
C PHE A 182 5.05 -6.37 1.61
N VAL A 183 4.68 -5.46 0.71
CA VAL A 183 3.54 -4.55 0.91
C VAL A 183 2.24 -5.26 0.56
N ILE A 184 1.22 -5.08 1.38
CA ILE A 184 -0.14 -5.60 1.15
C ILE A 184 -1.17 -4.57 1.54
N ASP A 185 -2.42 -4.79 1.13
CA ASP A 185 -3.56 -3.95 1.51
C ASP A 185 -3.45 -2.48 1.08
N HIS A 186 -3.70 -2.26 -0.22
CA HIS A 186 -3.68 -0.94 -0.84
C HIS A 186 -5.09 -0.39 -1.08
N GLY A 187 -6.11 -1.04 -0.51
CA GLY A 187 -7.50 -0.66 -0.67
C GLY A 187 -7.79 0.80 -0.29
N HIS A 188 -7.05 1.34 0.68
CA HIS A 188 -7.19 2.71 1.18
C HIS A 188 -6.28 3.75 0.49
N ALA A 189 -5.49 3.33 -0.50
CA ALA A 189 -4.69 4.26 -1.30
C ALA A 189 -5.56 5.31 -2.02
N PHE A 190 -4.92 6.39 -2.46
CA PHE A 190 -5.56 7.51 -3.13
C PHE A 190 -6.67 8.14 -2.28
N PHE A 191 -6.37 8.42 -1.01
CA PHE A 191 -7.28 9.07 -0.05
C PHE A 191 -8.55 8.26 0.26
N GLY A 192 -8.44 6.93 0.28
CA GLY A 192 -9.48 6.04 0.79
C GLY A 192 -10.15 5.13 -0.24
N PRO A 193 -10.98 4.19 0.23
CA PRO A 193 -11.45 3.04 -0.54
C PRO A 193 -12.80 3.28 -1.24
N THR A 194 -13.40 4.45 -1.07
CA THR A 194 -14.72 4.79 -1.60
C THR A 194 -14.61 5.91 -2.63
N TRP A 195 -15.26 5.73 -3.78
CA TRP A 195 -15.36 6.77 -4.80
C TRP A 195 -16.49 7.74 -4.46
N GLU A 196 -16.13 8.89 -3.90
CA GLU A 196 -17.05 9.94 -3.48
C GLU A 196 -16.51 11.35 -3.77
N ILE A 197 -17.37 12.35 -3.66
CA ILE A 197 -17.04 13.77 -3.97
C ILE A 197 -15.81 14.24 -3.19
N HIS A 198 -15.67 13.83 -1.93
CA HIS A 198 -14.54 14.23 -1.10
C HIS A 198 -13.20 13.70 -1.66
N LYS A 199 -13.08 12.39 -1.93
CA LYS A 199 -11.91 11.78 -2.58
C LYS A 199 -11.54 12.51 -3.88
N ARG A 200 -12.54 12.77 -4.73
CA ARG A 200 -12.36 13.47 -6.01
C ARG A 200 -11.81 14.88 -5.84
N ASN A 201 -12.34 15.64 -4.88
CA ASN A 201 -11.88 16.99 -4.58
C ASN A 201 -10.41 16.97 -4.11
N ILE A 202 -10.03 15.99 -3.29
CA ILE A 202 -8.64 15.84 -2.86
C ILE A 202 -7.73 15.49 -4.04
N LEU A 203 -8.10 14.52 -4.89
CA LEU A 203 -7.32 14.15 -6.08
C LEU A 203 -7.09 15.35 -7.01
N ARG A 204 -8.12 16.21 -7.18
CA ARG A 204 -8.02 17.44 -7.98
C ARG A 204 -7.19 18.52 -7.30
N GLY A 205 -7.13 18.51 -5.97
CA GLY A 205 -6.34 19.43 -5.15
C GLY A 205 -4.86 19.45 -5.50
N VAL A 206 -4.33 18.35 -6.05
CA VAL A 206 -2.94 18.24 -6.56
C VAL A 206 -2.54 19.37 -7.51
N ASN A 207 -3.51 20.00 -8.19
CA ASN A 207 -3.27 21.12 -9.11
C ASN A 207 -2.98 22.44 -8.38
N ASP A 208 -3.39 22.58 -7.12
CA ASP A 208 -3.03 23.71 -6.26
C ASP A 208 -1.89 23.31 -5.30
N TYR A 209 -0.68 23.33 -5.84
CA TYR A 209 0.56 23.00 -5.13
C TYR A 209 0.65 23.60 -3.72
N ARG A 210 0.22 24.86 -3.53
CA ARG A 210 0.43 25.62 -2.29
C ARG A 210 -0.43 25.09 -1.14
N SER A 211 -1.65 24.68 -1.42
CA SER A 211 -2.55 24.10 -0.41
C SER A 211 -2.36 22.60 -0.30
N TYR A 212 -2.07 21.93 -1.41
CA TYR A 212 -1.97 20.48 -1.48
C TYR A 212 -0.78 19.90 -0.73
N LEU A 213 0.43 20.43 -0.90
CA LEU A 213 1.62 19.87 -0.25
C LEU A 213 1.52 19.89 1.29
N PRO A 214 1.16 21.01 1.94
CA PRO A 214 0.95 21.02 3.38
C PRO A 214 -0.13 20.03 3.83
N PHE A 215 -1.26 19.97 3.11
CA PHE A 215 -2.33 19.01 3.41
C PHE A 215 -1.84 17.56 3.35
N HIS A 216 -1.15 17.19 2.27
CA HIS A 216 -0.63 15.84 2.06
C HIS A 216 0.40 15.47 3.13
N LEU A 217 1.36 16.36 3.41
CA LEU A 217 2.38 16.12 4.42
C LEU A 217 1.77 16.00 5.82
N ASN A 218 0.86 16.91 6.19
CA ASN A 218 0.21 16.88 7.49
C ASN A 218 -0.62 15.61 7.66
N THR A 219 -1.35 15.17 6.63
CA THR A 219 -2.11 13.90 6.72
C THR A 219 -1.16 12.71 6.92
N PHE A 220 -0.02 12.69 6.23
CA PHE A 220 0.99 11.64 6.36
C PHE A 220 1.64 11.62 7.76
N LEU A 221 1.82 12.79 8.38
CA LEU A 221 2.38 12.92 9.74
C LEU A 221 1.34 12.72 10.86
N GLU A 222 0.11 13.21 10.70
CA GLU A 222 -0.97 13.15 11.70
C GLU A 222 -1.52 11.72 11.88
N VAL A 223 -1.70 10.97 10.78
CA VAL A 223 -2.11 9.56 10.83
C VAL A 223 -1.05 8.68 11.52
N SER A 224 0.16 9.21 11.66
CA SER A 224 1.31 8.56 12.29
C SER A 224 1.56 8.97 13.74
N ASP A 225 0.79 9.93 14.29
CA ASP A 225 1.01 10.48 15.62
C ASP A 225 0.23 9.69 16.68
N ASP A 226 0.92 8.77 17.34
CA ASP A 226 0.43 7.93 18.43
C ASP A 226 0.43 8.71 19.77
N GLY A 227 -0.17 9.90 19.79
CA GLY A 227 -0.37 10.70 21.01
C GLY A 227 0.77 11.64 21.40
N GLY A 228 1.38 12.36 20.45
CA GLY A 228 2.15 13.58 20.72
C GLY A 228 3.63 13.38 21.03
N GLN A 229 4.22 12.25 20.62
CA GLN A 229 5.68 12.12 20.65
C GLN A 229 6.29 12.64 19.34
N ILE A 230 6.82 13.87 19.43
CA ILE A 230 7.57 14.66 18.42
C ILE A 230 8.73 13.89 17.74
N PHE A 231 9.02 12.64 18.13
CA PHE A 231 10.15 11.83 17.66
C PHE A 231 9.76 10.50 16.97
N SER A 232 8.48 10.17 16.76
CA SER A 232 8.09 8.92 16.07
C SER A 232 8.06 9.02 14.54
N GLY A 233 8.14 10.22 13.96
CA GLY A 233 8.22 10.43 12.50
C GLY A 233 6.94 10.00 11.78
N LEU A 234 6.82 8.70 11.47
CA LEU A 234 5.75 8.08 10.68
C LEU A 234 5.18 6.79 11.34
N GLY A 235 5.32 6.66 12.66
CA GLY A 235 4.82 5.50 13.42
C GLY A 235 5.91 4.49 13.81
N GLU A 236 5.56 3.54 14.69
CA GLU A 236 6.54 2.58 15.25
C GLU A 236 7.13 1.63 14.19
N ILE A 237 6.32 1.24 13.20
CA ILE A 237 6.77 0.38 12.10
C ILE A 237 7.81 1.12 11.27
N PHE A 238 7.53 2.38 10.90
CA PHE A 238 8.50 3.19 10.17
C PHE A 238 9.83 3.29 10.91
N LYS A 239 9.79 3.56 12.23
CA LYS A 239 11.00 3.64 13.06
C LYS A 239 11.82 2.34 13.07
N SER A 240 11.18 1.20 12.84
CA SER A 240 11.87 -0.09 12.79
C SER A 240 12.53 -0.41 11.44
N ILE A 241 12.14 0.29 10.37
CA ILE A 241 12.64 0.07 9.00
C ILE A 241 13.42 1.26 8.43
N GLU A 242 13.33 2.46 9.04
CA GLU A 242 14.05 3.65 8.55
C GLU A 242 15.57 3.46 8.52
N GLY A 243 16.12 2.54 9.31
CA GLY A 243 17.54 2.21 9.31
C GLY A 243 18.05 1.59 8.00
N TYR A 244 17.15 1.16 7.11
CA TYR A 244 17.48 0.72 5.74
C TYR A 244 17.53 1.87 4.72
N VAL A 245 17.25 3.11 5.14
CA VAL A 245 17.32 4.30 4.29
C VAL A 245 18.60 5.06 4.61
N ASP A 246 19.46 5.29 3.63
CA ASP A 246 20.67 6.09 3.73
C ASP A 246 20.48 7.49 3.13
N LEU A 247 20.56 8.51 3.99
CA LEU A 247 20.52 9.94 3.64
C LEU A 247 21.78 10.69 4.08
N THR A 248 22.87 9.97 4.36
CA THR A 248 24.12 10.58 4.86
C THR A 248 24.84 11.39 3.80
N ASP A 249 24.74 10.97 2.53
CA ASP A 249 25.24 11.68 1.36
C ASP A 249 24.08 12.26 0.54
N PRO A 250 23.91 13.60 0.50
CA PRO A 250 22.86 14.24 -0.31
C PRO A 250 22.96 13.99 -1.82
N GLU A 251 24.10 13.53 -2.34
CA GLU A 251 24.29 13.22 -3.77
C GLU A 251 24.15 11.73 -4.08
N ALA A 252 24.20 10.86 -3.07
CA ALA A 252 24.20 9.41 -3.21
C ALA A 252 23.27 8.74 -2.18
N HIS A 253 22.01 9.18 -2.10
CA HIS A 253 21.03 8.70 -1.13
C HIS A 253 20.07 7.64 -1.69
N SER A 254 19.41 6.89 -0.81
CA SER A 254 18.64 5.70 -1.19
C SER A 254 17.35 5.92 -2.01
N PHE A 255 16.98 7.18 -2.28
CA PHE A 255 15.75 7.50 -3.03
C PHE A 255 16.00 7.84 -4.50
N LEU A 256 17.25 8.03 -4.93
CA LEU A 256 17.60 8.50 -6.27
C LEU A 256 16.92 7.68 -7.37
N ASP A 257 17.18 6.38 -7.41
CA ASP A 257 16.73 5.51 -8.50
C ASP A 257 15.22 5.37 -8.56
N VAL A 258 14.55 5.32 -7.40
CA VAL A 258 13.08 5.15 -7.37
C VAL A 258 12.37 6.45 -7.72
N VAL A 259 12.88 7.61 -7.30
CA VAL A 259 12.29 8.89 -7.67
C VAL A 259 12.49 9.17 -9.15
N ASP A 260 13.66 8.85 -9.72
CA ASP A 260 13.88 8.93 -11.17
C ASP A 260 12.87 8.06 -11.94
N GLN A 261 12.63 6.82 -11.48
CA GLN A 261 11.60 5.95 -12.07
C GLN A 261 10.19 6.52 -11.93
N ILE A 262 9.83 7.11 -10.79
CA ILE A 262 8.53 7.76 -10.55
C ILE A 262 8.36 8.95 -11.49
N GLU A 263 9.37 9.80 -11.64
CA GLU A 263 9.31 10.97 -12.51
C GLU A 263 9.22 10.58 -13.99
N ALA A 264 9.73 9.41 -14.38
CA ALA A 264 9.59 8.85 -15.72
C ALA A 264 8.17 8.34 -16.05
N ILE A 265 7.26 8.24 -15.06
CA ILE A 265 5.87 7.85 -15.30
C ILE A 265 5.22 8.86 -16.26
N ASN A 266 4.59 8.35 -17.31
CA ASN A 266 3.93 9.15 -18.34
C ASN A 266 2.50 8.65 -18.60
N GLU A 267 1.77 9.38 -19.43
CA GLU A 267 0.36 9.08 -19.71
C GLU A 267 0.16 7.69 -20.32
N GLY A 268 0.99 7.29 -21.29
CA GLY A 268 0.87 5.98 -21.93
C GLY A 268 1.11 4.82 -20.96
N LEU A 269 2.02 5.00 -19.99
CA LEU A 269 2.23 4.01 -18.94
C LEU A 269 1.00 3.89 -18.03
N ILE A 270 0.44 5.03 -17.60
CA ILE A 270 -0.76 5.06 -16.75
C ILE A 270 -1.95 4.43 -17.47
N ASP A 271 -2.14 4.72 -18.76
CA ASP A 271 -3.21 4.11 -19.56
C ASP A 271 -3.08 2.59 -19.61
N SER A 272 -1.87 2.07 -19.82
CA SER A 272 -1.64 0.62 -19.80
C SER A 272 -1.99 -0.02 -18.46
N TRP A 273 -1.83 0.70 -17.35
CA TRP A 273 -2.24 0.19 -16.02
C TRP A 273 -3.75 0.11 -15.89
N PHE A 274 -4.49 1.09 -16.40
CA PHE A 274 -5.96 1.07 -16.39
C PHE A 274 -6.55 -0.03 -17.27
N GLU A 275 -5.87 -0.43 -18.36
CA GLU A 275 -6.28 -1.53 -19.22
C GLU A 275 -6.31 -2.89 -18.50
N GLN A 276 -5.55 -3.04 -17.41
CA GLN A 276 -5.54 -4.27 -16.61
C GLN A 276 -6.69 -4.33 -15.58
N ILE A 277 -7.45 -3.25 -15.40
CA ILE A 277 -8.51 -3.17 -14.40
C ILE A 277 -9.85 -3.57 -15.04
N PRO A 278 -10.57 -4.57 -14.49
CA PRO A 278 -11.92 -4.91 -14.94
C PRO A 278 -12.88 -3.71 -14.92
N ASP A 279 -13.70 -3.57 -15.96
CA ASP A 279 -14.70 -2.50 -16.06
C ASP A 279 -15.68 -2.49 -14.88
N SER A 280 -16.00 -3.67 -14.33
CA SER A 280 -16.87 -3.83 -13.16
C SER A 280 -16.28 -3.26 -11.86
N TRP A 281 -14.98 -2.95 -11.81
CA TRP A 281 -14.34 -2.36 -10.63
C TRP A 281 -14.35 -0.82 -10.66
N PHE A 282 -14.81 -0.23 -11.76
CA PHE A 282 -15.04 1.19 -11.85
C PHE A 282 -16.48 1.53 -11.45
N VAL A 283 -16.63 2.55 -10.62
CA VAL A 283 -17.91 3.21 -10.34
C VAL A 283 -18.31 4.12 -11.50
N ASN A 284 -17.36 4.89 -12.03
CA ASN A 284 -17.48 5.69 -13.25
C ASN A 284 -16.12 5.71 -13.96
N LYS A 285 -15.94 4.79 -14.92
CA LYS A 285 -14.64 4.56 -15.57
C LYS A 285 -14.02 5.83 -16.15
N ARG A 286 -14.81 6.61 -16.91
CA ARG A 286 -14.30 7.81 -17.58
C ARG A 286 -13.79 8.85 -16.59
N GLU A 287 -14.57 9.16 -15.55
CA GLU A 287 -14.18 10.16 -14.55
C GLU A 287 -13.05 9.66 -13.65
N GLN A 288 -13.11 8.40 -13.20
CA GLN A 288 -12.07 7.81 -12.36
C GLN A 288 -10.71 7.76 -13.06
N VAL A 289 -10.68 7.33 -14.32
CA VAL A 289 -9.45 7.31 -15.13
C VAL A 289 -8.88 8.73 -15.27
N ALA A 290 -9.71 9.71 -15.65
CA ALA A 290 -9.26 11.08 -15.85
C ALA A 290 -8.67 11.69 -14.56
N GLU A 291 -9.33 11.49 -13.42
CA GLU A 291 -8.90 12.07 -12.14
C GLU A 291 -7.65 11.40 -11.57
N HIS A 292 -7.57 10.05 -11.57
CA HIS A 292 -6.37 9.36 -11.10
C HIS A 292 -5.17 9.58 -12.03
N LYS A 293 -5.40 9.67 -13.35
CA LYS A 293 -4.35 10.03 -14.31
C LYS A 293 -3.80 11.42 -14.02
N ASN A 294 -4.67 12.44 -13.90
CA ASN A 294 -4.25 13.80 -13.58
C ASN A 294 -3.48 13.83 -12.25
N TYR A 295 -3.99 13.11 -11.25
CA TYR A 295 -3.34 12.97 -9.95
C TYR A 295 -1.91 12.42 -10.09
N LEU A 296 -1.73 11.24 -10.68
CA LEU A 296 -0.42 10.59 -10.81
C LEU A 296 0.58 11.43 -11.61
N LEU A 297 0.14 12.04 -12.72
CA LEU A 297 0.99 12.88 -13.56
C LEU A 297 1.50 14.14 -12.85
N LYS A 298 0.78 14.63 -11.82
CA LYS A 298 1.21 15.77 -11.01
C LYS A 298 1.94 15.34 -9.74
N GLN A 299 1.42 14.34 -9.04
CA GLN A 299 1.96 13.87 -7.77
C GLN A 299 3.37 13.32 -7.93
N LYS A 300 3.70 12.69 -9.06
CA LYS A 300 5.07 12.18 -9.32
C LYS A 300 6.15 13.26 -9.16
N ASP A 301 5.84 14.52 -9.52
CA ASP A 301 6.79 15.65 -9.45
C ASP A 301 6.94 16.17 -8.02
N TYR A 302 6.00 15.81 -7.13
CA TYR A 302 5.97 16.23 -5.73
C TYR A 302 6.67 15.23 -4.80
N VAL A 303 6.86 13.97 -5.21
CA VAL A 303 7.45 12.93 -4.36
C VAL A 303 8.83 13.34 -3.81
N ARG A 304 9.70 13.91 -4.65
CA ARG A 304 11.02 14.41 -4.21
C ARG A 304 10.92 15.52 -3.16
N ILE A 305 9.93 16.39 -3.29
CA ILE A 305 9.68 17.50 -2.36
C ILE A 305 9.18 16.96 -1.03
N LEU A 306 8.26 15.99 -1.07
CA LEU A 306 7.75 15.32 0.12
C LEU A 306 8.87 14.56 0.86
N ILE A 307 9.76 13.86 0.15
CA ILE A 307 10.91 13.18 0.75
C ILE A 307 11.84 14.20 1.43
N GLN A 308 12.16 15.31 0.77
CA GLN A 308 12.96 16.39 1.35
C GLN A 308 12.30 16.96 2.62
N GLN A 309 10.98 17.15 2.60
CA GLN A 309 10.24 17.63 3.77
C GLN A 309 10.27 16.63 4.92
N LEU A 310 10.10 15.33 4.66
CA LEU A 310 10.24 14.29 5.68
C LEU A 310 11.65 14.30 6.31
N ALA A 311 12.69 14.41 5.48
CA ALA A 311 14.07 14.51 5.96
C ALA A 311 14.28 15.75 6.85
N SER A 312 13.84 16.93 6.38
CA SER A 312 13.91 18.18 7.14
C SER A 312 13.10 18.15 8.44
N SER A 313 12.00 17.41 8.46
CA SER A 313 11.18 17.16 9.66
C SER A 313 11.74 16.07 10.57
N ARG A 314 12.98 15.63 10.35
CA ARG A 314 13.69 14.61 11.17
C ARG A 314 12.98 13.26 11.18
N ALA A 315 12.29 12.91 10.10
CA ALA A 315 11.73 11.56 9.95
C ALA A 315 12.86 10.52 10.01
N PHE A 316 14.00 10.78 9.35
CA PHE A 316 15.16 9.88 9.26
C PHE A 316 16.29 10.29 10.21
N ASN A 317 16.76 9.36 11.04
CA ASN A 317 17.78 9.62 12.06
C ASN A 317 19.20 9.91 11.52
N ASN A 318 19.52 9.45 10.32
CA ASN A 318 20.84 9.62 9.71
C ASN A 318 20.98 10.87 8.84
N TYR A 319 19.89 11.59 8.59
CA TYR A 319 19.92 12.84 7.83
C TYR A 319 20.63 13.94 8.62
N ARG A 320 21.66 14.56 8.01
CA ARG A 320 22.50 15.59 8.66
C ARG A 320 22.18 17.03 8.25
N GLY A 321 21.12 17.23 7.47
CA GLY A 321 20.78 18.51 6.87
C GLY A 321 21.35 18.69 5.46
N GLY A 322 20.94 19.77 4.78
CA GLY A 322 21.29 20.04 3.39
C GLY A 322 20.08 20.00 2.47
N VAL A 323 20.33 19.86 1.16
CA VAL A 323 19.30 19.65 0.13
C VAL A 323 19.68 18.38 -0.62
N LEU A 324 18.79 17.39 -0.63
CA LEU A 324 18.96 16.17 -1.41
C LEU A 324 19.04 16.53 -2.90
N GLN A 325 20.08 16.04 -3.56
CA GLN A 325 20.33 16.24 -4.98
C GLN A 325 19.68 15.12 -5.77
N TRP A 326 19.09 15.45 -6.92
CA TRP A 326 18.44 14.48 -7.80
C TRP A 326 19.13 14.52 -9.16
N ASN A 327 19.10 13.41 -9.90
CA ASN A 327 19.73 13.30 -11.21
C ASN A 327 19.36 14.48 -12.13
N GLY A 328 20.27 15.46 -12.25
CA GLY A 328 20.11 16.65 -13.07
C GLY A 328 19.14 17.74 -12.58
N ARG A 329 18.60 17.68 -11.35
CA ARG A 329 17.65 18.69 -10.81
C ARG A 329 17.78 18.89 -9.29
N ASN A 330 17.80 20.14 -8.84
CA ASN A 330 17.82 20.48 -7.41
C ASN A 330 16.39 20.44 -6.82
N ALA A 331 16.23 20.00 -5.57
CA ALA A 331 14.97 20.13 -4.81
C ALA A 331 14.68 21.60 -4.45
N GLY A 332 14.29 22.39 -5.45
CA GLY A 332 14.01 23.81 -5.30
C GLY A 332 13.37 24.48 -6.51
N THR A 333 13.34 23.81 -7.66
CA THR A 333 12.65 24.30 -8.86
C THR A 333 11.38 23.49 -9.09
N VAL A 334 10.25 24.19 -8.95
CA VAL A 334 8.94 23.82 -9.51
C VAL A 334 8.97 24.13 -11.00
#